data_AF-A0A519URZ7-F1
#
_entry.id   AF-A0A519URZ7-F1
#
_cell.length_a   1.000
_cell.length_b   1.000
_cell.length_c   1.000
_cell.angle_alpha   90.00
_cell.angle_beta   90.00
_cell.angle_gamma   90.00
#
_symmetry.space_group_name_H-M   'P 1'
#
loop_
_entity.id
_entity.type
_entity.pdbx_description
1 polymer ?
#
loop_
_entity_poly.entity_id
_entity_poly.type
_entity_poly.pdbx_seq_one_letter_code
_entity_poly.pdbx_strand_id
1 'polypeptide(L)'
;MTGLVRLAGKLGALGRALRWRVAGLLGVLLLLGQAGWAQEAGPFRLARPRARRTTFKFDTQRNLIIVSARLNGKGPYHFLLDTGVSTSLLTNPALADSLHLVRGEELRVVGAGGEDTPLRAYRTDGVRVELPGLVAPSMTWLLLSDDALNLSGFAGTRIDGILGTELFRSLVVAIWPMRGQLVCHDPARYRTPRHGWASLPLTLYQGKAYL
;
A
#
# COMPACT_ATOMS: atom_id res chain seq x y z
N MET A 1 -26.75 28.57 -24.08
CA MET A 1 -27.83 27.70 -24.59
C MET A 1 -28.00 27.85 -26.10
N THR A 2 -26.96 27.55 -26.89
CA THR A 2 -27.00 27.74 -28.37
C THR A 2 -26.21 26.70 -29.16
N GLY A 3 -25.47 25.80 -28.50
CA GLY A 3 -24.72 24.71 -29.15
C GLY A 3 -25.44 23.35 -29.20
N LEU A 4 -26.26 23.02 -28.19
CA LEU A 4 -26.91 21.69 -28.10
C LEU A 4 -28.09 21.49 -29.06
N VAL A 5 -28.77 22.56 -29.48
CA VAL A 5 -29.93 22.47 -30.38
C VAL A 5 -29.52 22.18 -31.83
N ARG A 6 -28.28 22.51 -32.23
CA ARG A 6 -27.78 22.25 -33.60
C ARG A 6 -27.34 20.81 -33.85
N LEU A 7 -27.10 20.00 -32.81
CA LEU A 7 -26.73 18.60 -32.98
C LEU A 7 -27.95 17.69 -33.18
N ALA A 8 -29.05 17.97 -32.47
CA ALA A 8 -30.30 17.21 -32.58
C ALA A 8 -30.93 17.30 -33.98
N GLY A 9 -30.80 18.45 -34.66
CA GLY A 9 -31.31 18.65 -36.02
C GLY A 9 -30.58 17.85 -37.10
N LYS A 10 -29.30 17.51 -36.92
CA LYS A 10 -28.52 16.73 -37.90
C LYS A 10 -28.69 15.21 -37.78
N LEU A 11 -29.24 14.72 -36.65
CA LEU A 11 -29.56 13.31 -36.46
C LEU A 11 -30.92 12.90 -37.07
N GLY A 12 -31.78 13.85 -37.41
CA GLY A 12 -33.08 13.61 -38.05
C GLY A 12 -32.99 13.22 -39.53
N ALA A 13 -31.88 13.54 -40.20
CA ALA A 13 -31.67 13.26 -41.63
C ALA A 13 -31.05 11.88 -41.94
N LEU A 14 -30.76 11.08 -40.90
CA LEU A 14 -30.13 9.78 -41.05
C LEU A 14 -31.19 8.67 -41.02
N GLY A 15 -31.26 7.87 -42.08
CA GLY A 15 -32.24 6.79 -42.22
C GLY A 15 -32.25 5.84 -41.03
N ARG A 16 -33.43 5.27 -40.71
CA ARG A 16 -33.66 4.41 -39.53
C ARG A 16 -32.57 3.34 -39.34
N ALA A 17 -32.08 2.73 -40.42
CA ALA A 17 -31.01 1.73 -40.39
C ALA A 17 -29.66 2.29 -39.86
N LEU A 18 -29.31 3.53 -40.20
CA LEU A 18 -28.06 4.16 -39.76
C LEU A 18 -28.12 4.58 -38.28
N ARG A 19 -29.31 4.91 -37.77
CA ARG A 19 -29.55 5.16 -36.33
C ARG A 19 -29.32 3.90 -35.48
N TRP A 20 -29.77 2.73 -35.95
CA TRP A 20 -29.52 1.46 -35.26
C TRP A 20 -28.04 1.03 -35.35
N ARG A 21 -27.35 1.32 -36.46
CA ARG A 21 -25.91 1.02 -36.60
C ARG A 21 -25.03 1.92 -35.73
N VAL A 22 -25.36 3.21 -35.61
CA VAL A 22 -24.65 4.16 -34.73
C VAL A 22 -24.96 3.89 -33.26
N ALA A 23 -26.21 3.57 -32.90
CA ALA A 23 -26.57 3.15 -31.55
C ALA A 23 -25.91 1.82 -31.15
N GLY A 24 -25.81 0.88 -32.08
CA GLY A 24 -25.07 -0.38 -31.89
C GLY A 24 -23.57 -0.17 -31.69
N LEU A 25 -22.94 0.74 -32.45
CA LEU A 25 -21.53 1.11 -32.29
C LEU A 25 -21.26 1.81 -30.95
N LEU A 26 -22.13 2.74 -30.53
CA LEU A 26 -22.05 3.39 -29.22
C LEU A 26 -22.27 2.40 -28.07
N GLY A 27 -23.21 1.45 -28.22
CA GLY A 27 -23.44 0.37 -27.25
C GLY A 27 -22.23 -0.56 -27.12
N VAL A 28 -21.59 -0.93 -28.23
CA VAL A 28 -20.34 -1.73 -28.21
C VAL A 28 -19.19 -0.94 -27.59
N LEU A 29 -19.07 0.37 -27.84
CA LEU A 29 -18.05 1.23 -27.22
C LEU A 29 -18.24 1.36 -25.70
N LEU A 30 -19.49 1.42 -25.23
CA LEU A 30 -19.83 1.46 -23.79
C LEU A 30 -19.61 0.11 -23.10
N LEU A 31 -19.77 -1.01 -23.81
CA LEU A 31 -19.44 -2.34 -23.30
C LEU A 31 -17.93 -2.61 -23.27
N LEU A 32 -17.15 -1.98 -24.15
CA LEU A 32 -15.68 -2.00 -24.11
C LEU A 32 -15.08 -1.08 -23.02
N GLY A 33 -15.84 -0.11 -22.52
CA GLY A 33 -15.44 0.81 -21.44
C GLY A 33 -15.52 0.22 -20.03
N GLN A 34 -16.06 -0.99 -19.86
CA GLN A 34 -16.02 -1.75 -18.61
C GLN A 34 -14.69 -2.52 -18.48
N ALA A 35 -13.58 -1.93 -18.93
CA ALA A 35 -12.25 -2.40 -18.52
C ALA A 35 -12.21 -2.21 -17.00
N GLY A 36 -12.30 -3.33 -16.29
CA GLY A 36 -12.53 -3.38 -14.86
C GLY A 36 -11.63 -2.40 -14.11
N TRP A 37 -12.19 -1.77 -13.10
CA TRP A 37 -11.43 -1.10 -12.05
C TRP A 37 -10.61 -2.19 -11.36
N ALA A 38 -9.48 -2.56 -11.96
CA ALA A 38 -8.49 -3.38 -11.32
C ALA A 38 -8.01 -2.53 -10.16
N GLN A 39 -8.40 -2.91 -8.94
CA GLN A 39 -7.85 -2.36 -7.73
C GLN A 39 -6.33 -2.42 -7.89
N GLU A 40 -5.68 -1.26 -7.86
CA GLU A 40 -4.24 -1.17 -8.04
C GLU A 40 -3.60 -2.09 -7.02
N ALA A 41 -2.98 -3.18 -7.51
CA ALA A 41 -2.38 -4.17 -6.63
C ALA A 41 -1.34 -3.44 -5.79
N GLY A 42 -1.38 -3.66 -4.47
CA GLY A 42 -0.42 -3.03 -3.57
C GLY A 42 1.03 -3.35 -3.97
N PRO A 43 2.01 -2.56 -3.48
CA PRO A 43 3.37 -2.60 -3.99
C PRO A 43 4.10 -3.93 -3.76
N PHE A 44 3.70 -4.72 -2.76
CA PHE A 44 4.33 -6.00 -2.45
C PHE A 44 3.79 -7.14 -3.30
N ARG A 45 4.71 -8.01 -3.73
CA ARG A 45 4.39 -9.28 -4.38
C ARG A 45 5.29 -10.40 -3.88
N LEU A 46 4.85 -11.63 -4.03
CA LEU A 46 5.68 -12.80 -3.81
C LEU A 46 6.89 -12.77 -4.76
N ALA A 47 8.09 -12.98 -4.21
CA ALA A 47 9.33 -12.94 -5.01
C ALA A 47 9.39 -14.04 -6.07
N ARG A 48 8.67 -15.15 -5.85
CA ARG A 48 8.55 -16.27 -6.81
C ARG A 48 7.18 -16.20 -7.51
N PRO A 49 7.10 -16.02 -8.84
CA PRO A 49 5.83 -15.83 -9.56
C PRO A 49 4.79 -16.95 -9.40
N ARG A 50 5.24 -18.19 -9.15
CA ARG A 50 4.36 -19.37 -8.97
C ARG A 50 4.05 -19.68 -7.50
N ALA A 51 4.69 -19.00 -6.56
CA ALA A 51 4.40 -19.22 -5.15
C ALA A 51 2.96 -18.76 -4.84
N ARG A 52 2.27 -19.49 -3.97
CA ARG A 52 0.94 -19.11 -3.47
C ARG A 52 1.02 -18.34 -2.15
N ARG A 53 2.13 -18.50 -1.43
CA ARG A 53 2.42 -17.85 -0.15
C ARG A 53 3.92 -17.86 0.11
N THR A 54 4.34 -17.02 1.05
CA THR A 54 5.63 -17.12 1.74
C THR A 54 5.41 -17.03 3.24
N THR A 55 6.33 -17.59 4.01
CA THR A 55 6.33 -17.54 5.47
C THR A 55 7.68 -17.03 5.94
N PHE A 56 7.67 -16.09 6.88
CA PHE A 56 8.91 -15.60 7.48
C PHE A 56 8.73 -15.27 8.96
N LYS A 57 9.86 -15.24 9.67
CA LYS A 57 9.94 -14.98 11.10
C LYS A 57 9.91 -13.48 11.38
N PHE A 58 9.30 -13.12 12.51
CA PHE A 58 9.33 -11.78 13.07
C PHE A 58 9.67 -11.86 14.55
N ASP A 59 10.26 -10.79 15.08
CA ASP A 59 10.53 -10.65 16.51
C ASP A 59 9.40 -9.89 17.19
N THR A 60 9.23 -10.12 18.49
CA THR A 60 8.25 -9.38 19.30
C THR A 60 8.93 -8.76 20.50
N GLN A 61 8.76 -7.45 20.66
CA GLN A 61 9.25 -6.72 21.82
C GLN A 61 8.13 -5.79 22.30
N ARG A 62 7.75 -5.89 23.58
CA ARG A 62 6.64 -5.10 24.15
C ARG A 62 5.34 -5.18 23.32
N ASN A 63 5.01 -6.38 22.84
CA ASN A 63 3.85 -6.66 21.97
C ASN A 63 3.88 -5.98 20.58
N LEU A 64 5.01 -5.38 20.18
CA LEU A 64 5.21 -4.86 18.84
C LEU A 64 5.81 -5.92 17.93
N ILE A 65 5.24 -6.07 16.73
CA ILE A 65 5.79 -6.94 15.68
C ILE A 65 6.93 -6.21 14.98
N ILE A 66 8.12 -6.81 15.00
CA ILE A 66 9.33 -6.27 14.37
C ILE A 66 9.72 -7.17 13.21
N VAL A 67 9.81 -6.59 12.01
CA VAL A 67 10.22 -7.29 10.79
C VAL A 67 11.54 -6.72 10.28
N SER A 68 12.39 -7.61 9.76
CA SER A 68 13.64 -7.21 9.10
C SER A 68 13.44 -7.13 7.58
N ALA A 69 13.81 -6.00 6.99
CA ALA A 69 13.76 -5.81 5.54
C ALA A 69 15.09 -5.23 5.01
N ARG A 70 15.35 -5.44 3.72
CA ARG A 70 16.38 -4.72 2.98
C ARG A 70 15.75 -3.58 2.20
N LEU A 71 16.40 -2.42 2.22
CA LEU A 71 16.02 -1.26 1.44
C LEU A 71 17.10 -0.99 0.40
N ASN A 72 16.72 -0.85 -0.87
CA ASN A 72 17.66 -0.60 -1.98
C ASN A 72 18.88 -1.55 -1.97
N GLY A 73 18.68 -2.80 -1.56
CA GLY A 73 19.74 -3.83 -1.47
C GLY A 73 20.64 -3.73 -0.23
N LYS A 74 20.43 -2.80 0.70
CA LYS A 74 21.17 -2.68 1.97
C LYS A 74 20.30 -3.12 3.15
N GLY A 75 20.95 -3.46 4.26
CA GLY A 75 20.28 -3.94 5.48
C GLY A 75 20.92 -5.20 6.06
N PRO A 76 20.23 -5.89 7.00
CA PRO A 76 18.84 -5.67 7.37
C PRO A 76 18.62 -4.37 8.17
N TYR A 77 17.42 -3.80 7.99
CA TYR A 77 16.85 -2.75 8.83
C TYR A 77 15.62 -3.29 9.55
N HIS A 78 15.30 -2.77 10.73
CA HIS A 78 14.24 -3.27 11.60
C HIS A 78 13.06 -2.31 11.63
N PHE A 79 11.87 -2.80 11.31
CA PHE A 79 10.66 -1.99 11.21
C PHE A 79 9.59 -2.51 12.14
N LEU A 80 8.90 -1.58 12.81
CA LEU A 80 7.59 -1.89 13.39
C LEU A 80 6.62 -2.14 12.25
N LEU A 81 5.85 -3.22 12.33
CA LEU A 81 4.76 -3.48 11.38
C LEU A 81 3.47 -2.87 11.94
N ASP A 82 2.92 -1.85 11.27
CA ASP A 82 1.79 -1.06 11.79
C ASP A 82 0.71 -0.79 10.74
N THR A 83 -0.53 -1.17 11.03
CA THR A 83 -1.69 -0.90 10.17
C THR A 83 -2.25 0.52 10.33
N GLY A 84 -1.85 1.26 11.37
CA GLY A 84 -2.26 2.65 11.63
C GLY A 84 -1.48 3.69 10.82
N VAL A 85 -0.42 3.27 10.12
CA VAL A 85 0.46 4.12 9.33
C VAL A 85 0.21 3.89 7.84
N SER A 86 -0.29 4.91 7.14
CA SER A 86 -0.67 4.81 5.73
C SER A 86 0.52 4.82 4.77
N THR A 87 1.59 5.53 5.12
CA THR A 87 2.84 5.59 4.34
C THR A 87 4.00 5.20 5.24
N SER A 88 4.76 4.18 4.82
CA SER A 88 5.92 3.69 5.55
C SER A 88 6.94 4.81 5.80
N LEU A 89 7.63 4.77 6.95
CA LEU A 89 8.53 5.85 7.37
C LEU A 89 9.88 5.33 7.85
N LEU A 90 10.92 6.13 7.60
CA LEU A 90 12.26 5.98 8.14
C LEU A 90 12.49 7.07 9.20
N THR A 91 12.95 6.69 10.39
CA THR A 91 13.19 7.65 11.48
C THR A 91 14.58 8.27 11.42
N ASN A 92 15.55 7.58 10.84
CA ASN A 92 16.93 8.06 10.81
C ASN A 92 17.26 8.78 9.48
N PRO A 93 17.37 10.12 9.46
CA PRO A 93 17.74 10.88 8.27
C PRO A 93 19.11 10.53 7.69
N ALA A 94 20.03 9.98 8.50
CA ALA A 94 21.37 9.58 8.05
C ALA A 94 21.33 8.38 7.08
N LEU A 95 20.22 7.65 7.02
CA LEU A 95 20.07 6.55 6.07
C LEU A 95 19.96 7.03 4.63
N ALA A 96 19.60 8.30 4.38
CA ALA A 96 19.35 8.82 3.05
C ALA A 96 20.51 8.59 2.07
N ASP A 97 21.73 8.99 2.47
CA ASP A 97 22.90 8.92 1.59
C ASP A 97 23.29 7.46 1.36
N SER A 98 23.25 6.64 2.42
CA SER A 98 23.55 5.21 2.32
C SER A 98 22.55 4.48 1.42
N LEU A 99 21.29 4.89 1.41
CA LEU A 99 20.25 4.24 0.62
C LEU A 99 20.03 4.91 -0.74
N HIS A 100 20.80 5.96 -1.07
CA HIS A 100 20.63 6.78 -2.27
C HIS A 100 19.22 7.36 -2.40
N LEU A 101 18.63 7.79 -1.27
CA LEU A 101 17.28 8.34 -1.22
C LEU A 101 17.29 9.81 -1.63
N VAL A 102 16.38 10.18 -2.53
CA VAL A 102 16.13 11.58 -2.88
C VAL A 102 15.15 12.16 -1.87
N ARG A 103 15.51 13.31 -1.28
CA ARG A 103 14.58 14.11 -0.47
C ARG A 103 13.72 14.94 -1.41
N GLY A 104 12.46 14.54 -1.55
CA GLY A 104 11.46 15.28 -2.30
C GLY A 104 10.78 16.34 -1.46
N GLU A 105 9.47 16.48 -1.67
CA GLU A 105 8.61 17.43 -0.95
C GLU A 105 8.71 17.26 0.57
N GLU A 106 8.88 18.38 1.29
CA GLU A 106 8.76 18.42 2.73
C GLU A 106 7.28 18.39 3.14
N LEU A 107 6.95 17.51 4.07
CA LEU A 107 5.62 17.24 4.57
C LEU A 107 5.59 17.38 6.10
N ARG A 108 4.46 17.84 6.63
CA ARG A 108 4.16 17.76 8.06
C ARG A 108 3.35 16.51 8.33
N VAL A 109 3.88 15.64 9.18
CA VAL A 109 3.24 14.38 9.56
C VAL A 109 2.63 14.54 10.94
N VAL A 110 1.32 14.34 11.04
CA VAL A 110 0.58 14.36 12.30
C VAL A 110 0.37 12.93 12.78
N GLY A 111 0.92 12.61 13.94
CA GLY A 111 0.79 11.30 14.59
C GLY A 111 -0.24 11.30 15.71
N ALA A 112 -0.14 10.31 16.61
CA ALA A 112 -0.99 10.20 17.79
C ALA A 112 -0.83 11.36 18.80
N GLY A 113 0.24 12.16 18.68
CA GLY A 113 0.47 13.35 19.49
C GLY A 113 -0.37 14.57 19.09
N GLY A 114 -1.21 14.46 18.05
CA GLY A 114 -2.09 15.56 17.60
C GLY A 114 -1.36 16.62 16.78
N GLU A 115 -2.11 17.64 16.34
CA GLU A 115 -1.62 18.70 15.45
C GLU A 115 -0.56 19.60 16.08
N ASP A 116 -0.47 19.62 17.41
CA ASP A 116 0.48 20.45 18.17
C ASP A 116 1.92 19.93 18.12
N THR A 117 2.14 18.69 17.66
CA THR A 117 3.47 18.06 17.56
C THR A 117 3.74 17.49 16.17
N PRO A 118 3.70 18.32 15.10
CA PRO A 118 3.91 17.84 13.75
C PRO A 118 5.37 17.46 13.54
N LEU A 119 5.60 16.29 12.96
CA LEU A 119 6.92 15.84 12.57
C LEU A 119 7.24 16.35 11.15
N ARG A 120 8.46 16.82 10.94
CA ARG A 120 8.93 17.19 9.61
C ARG A 120 9.49 15.97 8.89
N ALA A 121 8.99 15.67 7.71
CA ALA A 121 9.44 14.55 6.90
C ALA A 121 9.62 14.96 5.44
N TYR A 122 10.41 14.20 4.69
CA TYR A 122 10.56 14.34 3.25
C TYR A 122 9.97 13.13 2.55
N ARG A 123 9.17 13.34 1.50
CA ARG A 123 8.77 12.24 0.61
C ARG A 123 10.01 11.71 -0.10
N THR A 124 10.16 10.39 -0.12
CA THR A 124 11.19 9.72 -0.92
C THR A 124 10.58 8.57 -1.71
N ASP A 125 10.76 8.62 -3.01
CA ASP A 125 10.18 7.68 -3.96
C ASP A 125 11.25 6.68 -4.46
N GLY A 126 10.82 5.57 -5.07
CA GLY A 126 11.75 4.60 -5.66
C GLY A 126 12.42 3.66 -4.66
N VAL A 127 11.89 3.54 -3.44
CA VAL A 127 12.47 2.64 -2.43
C VAL A 127 12.09 1.20 -2.73
N ARG A 128 13.08 0.38 -3.12
CA ARG A 128 12.90 -1.07 -3.27
C ARG A 128 12.98 -1.74 -1.91
N VAL A 129 11.95 -2.49 -1.55
CA VAL A 129 11.85 -3.17 -0.25
C VAL A 129 11.86 -4.69 -0.45
N GLU A 130 12.71 -5.39 0.30
CA GLU A 130 12.77 -6.85 0.30
C GLU A 130 12.52 -7.38 1.71
N LEU A 131 11.46 -8.18 1.85
CA LEU A 131 11.23 -9.04 3.00
C LEU A 131 11.49 -10.50 2.57
N PRO A 132 11.66 -11.45 3.50
CA PRO A 132 11.93 -12.84 3.10
C PRO A 132 10.79 -13.43 2.24
N GLY A 133 11.10 -13.65 0.95
CA GLY A 133 10.15 -14.16 -0.04
C GLY A 133 9.16 -13.13 -0.60
N LEU A 134 9.28 -11.85 -0.26
CA LEU A 134 8.49 -10.75 -0.83
C LEU A 134 9.39 -9.67 -1.41
N VAL A 135 8.88 -8.97 -2.41
CA VAL A 135 9.52 -7.78 -2.96
C VAL A 135 8.48 -6.72 -3.25
N ALA A 136 8.79 -5.48 -2.88
CA ALA A 136 8.16 -4.30 -3.44
C ALA A 136 9.20 -3.58 -4.30
N PRO A 137 9.06 -3.57 -5.64
CA PRO A 137 10.07 -3.02 -6.53
C PRO A 137 10.33 -1.53 -6.34
N SER A 138 9.31 -0.77 -5.98
CA SER A 138 9.35 0.67 -5.77
C SER A 138 8.21 1.07 -4.84
N MET A 139 8.53 1.78 -3.77
CA MET A 139 7.58 2.33 -2.81
C MET A 139 7.93 3.79 -2.53
N THR A 140 6.89 4.56 -2.21
CA THR A 140 7.02 5.87 -1.57
C THR A 140 7.15 5.67 -0.06
N TRP A 141 8.10 6.37 0.54
CA TRP A 141 8.34 6.40 1.98
C TRP A 141 8.41 7.85 2.46
N LEU A 142 8.26 8.04 3.76
CA LEU A 142 8.56 9.30 4.45
C LEU A 142 9.89 9.15 5.18
N LEU A 143 10.81 10.09 4.96
CA LEU A 143 12.06 10.19 5.71
C LEU A 143 11.93 11.31 6.73
N LEU A 144 11.94 10.99 8.03
CA LEU A 144 11.91 12.03 9.06
C LEU A 144 13.18 12.90 9.01
N SER A 145 13.01 14.17 9.35
CA SER A 145 14.11 15.16 9.39
C SER A 145 15.05 14.95 10.58
N ASP A 146 14.54 14.32 11.64
CA ASP A 146 15.21 13.98 12.89
C ASP A 146 14.59 12.71 13.49
N ASP A 147 15.20 12.18 14.55
CA ASP A 147 14.70 10.99 15.27
C ASP A 147 13.69 11.36 16.38
N ALA A 148 12.79 12.33 16.13
CA ALA A 148 11.85 12.81 17.14
C ALA A 148 10.87 11.74 17.67
N LEU A 149 10.65 10.63 16.94
CA LEU A 149 9.82 9.53 17.41
C LEU A 149 10.49 8.66 18.48
N ASN A 150 11.83 8.59 18.51
CA ASN A 150 12.60 7.70 19.40
C ASN A 150 12.02 6.28 19.52
N LEU A 151 11.68 5.66 18.38
CA LEU A 151 11.04 4.34 18.34
C LEU A 151 11.91 3.27 19.01
N SER A 152 13.23 3.39 18.87
CA SER A 152 14.17 2.46 19.49
C SER A 152 14.12 2.51 21.01
N GLY A 153 14.01 3.71 21.60
CA GLY A 153 13.85 3.89 23.05
C GLY A 153 12.54 3.29 23.56
N PHE A 154 11.44 3.50 22.84
CA PHE A 154 10.13 2.93 23.20
C PHE A 154 10.12 1.40 23.09
N ALA A 155 10.60 0.84 21.98
CA ALA A 155 10.66 -0.59 21.76
C ALA A 155 11.67 -1.27 22.72
N GLY A 156 12.78 -0.61 23.06
CA GLY A 156 13.89 -1.19 23.81
C GLY A 156 14.83 -2.04 22.95
N THR A 157 14.77 -1.87 21.63
CA THR A 157 15.66 -2.47 20.65
C THR A 157 15.78 -1.53 19.45
N ARG A 158 16.75 -1.75 18.57
CA ARG A 158 16.94 -0.93 17.38
C ARG A 158 15.72 -1.03 16.45
N ILE A 159 15.14 0.12 16.12
CA ILE A 159 14.06 0.31 15.15
C ILE A 159 14.46 1.44 14.20
N ASP A 160 14.52 1.13 12.91
CA ASP A 160 14.91 2.08 11.85
C ASP A 160 13.69 2.79 11.22
N GLY A 161 12.47 2.32 11.51
CA GLY A 161 11.25 2.91 10.96
C GLY A 161 9.96 2.12 11.23
N ILE A 162 8.92 2.48 10.48
CA ILE A 162 7.62 1.80 10.47
C ILE A 162 7.30 1.33 9.05
N LEU A 163 6.96 0.06 8.90
CA LEU A 163 6.37 -0.50 7.68
C LEU A 163 4.85 -0.47 7.83
N GLY A 164 4.20 0.31 6.97
CA GLY A 164 2.78 0.65 7.08
C GLY A 164 1.82 -0.34 6.44
N THR A 165 0.65 0.18 6.04
CA THR A 165 -0.43 -0.58 5.40
C THR A 165 -0.07 -1.16 4.04
N GLU A 166 1.05 -0.79 3.44
CA GLU A 166 1.54 -1.28 2.15
C GLU A 166 1.60 -2.80 2.09
N LEU A 167 2.04 -3.47 3.16
CA LEU A 167 2.06 -4.94 3.19
C LEU A 167 0.64 -5.52 3.13
N PHE A 168 -0.26 -4.98 3.95
CA PHE A 168 -1.62 -5.47 4.14
C PHE A 168 -2.55 -5.15 2.97
N ARG A 169 -2.35 -4.03 2.28
CA ARG A 169 -3.07 -3.69 1.04
C ARG A 169 -2.66 -4.55 -0.15
N SER A 170 -1.46 -5.17 -0.07
CA SER A 170 -0.90 -5.96 -1.17
C SER A 170 -1.22 -7.45 -1.07
N LEU A 171 -1.34 -7.99 0.14
CA LEU A 171 -1.31 -9.42 0.41
C LEU A 171 -2.32 -9.79 1.49
N VAL A 172 -2.80 -11.03 1.47
CA VAL A 172 -3.52 -11.58 2.63
C VAL A 172 -2.49 -12.03 3.66
N VAL A 173 -2.44 -11.35 4.79
CA VAL A 173 -1.43 -11.57 5.85
C VAL A 173 -2.06 -12.32 7.02
N ALA A 174 -1.56 -13.52 7.31
CA ALA A 174 -1.87 -14.24 8.54
C ALA A 174 -0.72 -14.07 9.55
N ILE A 175 -1.07 -13.63 10.76
CA ILE A 175 -0.13 -13.41 11.86
C ILE A 175 -0.27 -14.58 12.83
N TRP A 176 0.84 -15.26 13.14
CA TRP A 176 0.91 -16.32 14.12
C TRP A 176 1.83 -15.90 15.29
N PRO A 177 1.31 -15.13 16.27
CA PRO A 177 2.14 -14.52 17.31
C PRO A 177 2.93 -15.54 18.13
N MET A 178 2.28 -16.62 18.57
CA MET A 178 2.91 -17.70 19.34
C MET A 178 4.04 -18.40 18.60
N ARG A 179 4.05 -18.32 17.26
CA ARG A 179 5.09 -18.92 16.41
C ARG A 179 6.11 -17.91 15.91
N GLY A 180 5.91 -16.62 16.19
CA GLY A 180 6.67 -15.50 15.63
C GLY A 180 6.70 -15.53 14.10
N GLN A 181 5.58 -15.81 13.44
CA GLN A 181 5.52 -16.01 11.98
C GLN A 181 4.46 -15.17 11.28
N LEU A 182 4.85 -14.51 10.21
CA LEU A 182 3.95 -13.97 9.21
C LEU A 182 3.83 -14.94 8.04
N VAL A 183 2.61 -15.20 7.59
CA VAL A 183 2.33 -15.92 6.36
C VAL A 183 1.61 -14.98 5.41
N CYS A 184 2.26 -14.65 4.31
CA CYS A 184 1.71 -13.74 3.31
C CYS A 184 1.27 -14.54 2.10
N HIS A 185 -0.01 -14.46 1.76
CA HIS A 185 -0.64 -15.18 0.66
C HIS A 185 -0.91 -14.24 -0.52
N ASP A 186 -0.78 -14.79 -1.73
CA ASP A 186 -1.26 -14.14 -2.95
C ASP A 186 -2.79 -13.97 -2.86
N PRO A 187 -3.33 -12.73 -2.89
CA PRO A 187 -4.77 -12.48 -2.79
C PRO A 187 -5.57 -13.22 -3.85
N ALA A 188 -5.05 -13.33 -5.09
CA ALA A 188 -5.74 -13.98 -6.20
C ALA A 188 -5.89 -15.50 -6.00
N ARG A 189 -5.14 -16.09 -5.07
CA ARG A 189 -5.10 -17.54 -4.81
C ARG A 189 -5.51 -17.91 -3.39
N TYR A 190 -5.80 -16.92 -2.55
CA TYR A 190 -6.20 -17.14 -1.17
C TYR A 190 -7.60 -17.76 -1.11
N ARG A 191 -7.80 -18.68 -0.16
CA ARG A 191 -9.11 -19.25 0.16
C ARG A 191 -9.30 -19.13 1.66
N THR A 192 -10.42 -18.55 2.05
CA THR A 192 -10.81 -18.47 3.46
C THR A 192 -10.98 -19.88 4.03
N PRO A 193 -10.59 -20.12 5.30
CA PRO A 193 -10.89 -21.37 5.98
C PRO A 193 -12.40 -21.65 5.99
N ARG A 194 -12.81 -22.93 6.06
CA ARG A 194 -14.25 -23.27 6.10
C ARG A 194 -14.88 -23.06 7.48
N HIS A 195 -14.12 -23.20 8.56
CA HIS A 195 -14.59 -23.13 9.94
C HIS A 195 -13.54 -22.45 10.83
N GLY A 196 -13.94 -22.03 12.04
CA GLY A 196 -13.03 -21.48 13.05
C GLY A 196 -12.55 -20.06 12.77
N TRP A 197 -13.33 -19.25 12.06
CA TRP A 197 -13.04 -17.85 11.79
C TRP A 197 -14.31 -17.01 11.95
N ALA A 198 -14.13 -15.72 12.25
CA ALA A 198 -15.17 -14.71 12.24
C ALA A 198 -14.75 -13.59 11.28
N SER A 199 -15.70 -13.07 10.50
CA SER A 199 -15.49 -11.85 9.74
C SER A 199 -15.75 -10.67 10.65
N LEU A 200 -14.84 -9.72 10.65
CA LEU A 200 -15.01 -8.46 11.35
C LEU A 200 -14.97 -7.35 10.29
N PRO A 201 -16.08 -6.61 10.06
CA PRO A 201 -16.09 -5.54 9.07
C PRO A 201 -15.07 -4.46 9.49
N LEU A 202 -14.35 -3.95 8.49
CA LEU A 202 -13.41 -2.83 8.67
C LEU A 202 -13.82 -1.71 7.71
N THR A 203 -13.84 -0.48 8.19
CA THR A 203 -13.98 0.72 7.37
C THR A 203 -12.61 1.33 7.15
N LEU A 204 -12.28 1.66 5.89
CA LEU A 204 -11.04 2.34 5.55
C LEU A 204 -11.30 3.84 5.38
N TYR A 205 -10.66 4.67 6.20
CA TYR A 205 -10.66 6.12 6.06
C TYR A 205 -9.24 6.61 5.84
N GLN A 206 -8.99 7.28 4.70
CA GLN A 206 -7.65 7.75 4.30
C GLN A 206 -6.55 6.67 4.39
N GLY A 207 -6.91 5.41 4.08
CA GLY A 207 -5.98 4.28 4.12
C GLY A 207 -5.67 3.73 5.52
N LYS A 208 -6.34 4.22 6.58
CA LYS A 208 -6.30 3.66 7.93
C LYS A 208 -7.54 2.79 8.17
N ALA A 209 -7.36 1.67 8.86
CA ALA A 209 -8.44 0.73 9.15
C ALA A 209 -9.09 1.01 10.52
N TYR A 210 -10.42 1.01 10.54
CA TYR A 210 -11.26 1.20 11.72
C TYR A 210 -12.28 0.06 11.81
N LEU A 211 -12.57 -0.36 13.04
CA LEU A 211 -13.62 -1.33 13.37
C LEU A 211 -14.97 -0.67 13.57
#